data_AF-A0A6G0IYY3-F1
#
_entry.id   AF-A0A6G0IYY3-F1
#
_cell.length_a   1.000
_cell.length_b   1.000
_cell.length_c   1.000
_cell.angle_alpha   90.00
_cell.angle_beta   90.00
_cell.angle_gamma   90.00
#
_symmetry.space_group_name_H-M   'P 1'
#
loop_
_entity.id
_entity.type
_entity.pdbx_description
1 polymer ?
#
loop_
_entity_poly.entity_id
_entity_poly.type
_entity_poly.pdbx_seq_one_letter_code
_entity_poly.pdbx_strand_id
1 'polypeptide(L)'
;MAHYENRIKKMLPKAYLREYVSHEICLALTHFKNLEPIMDTYVYNDGTTKDLMSLSGTIPIMFNDTSYNIPVCLWIEETYPQTAPICYVRPTQEMMLIKGNYISGNGEILLPYLEEWQNGECDLTSLIQVMAATFGDFPPVCIQPNPEPEQASCK
;
A
#
# COMPACT_ATOMS: atom_id res chain seq x y z
N MET A 1 0.31 22.71 -4.53
CA MET A 1 0.70 21.80 -3.43
C MET A 1 0.08 22.22 -2.10
N ALA A 2 0.33 23.43 -1.59
CA ALA A 2 -0.18 23.89 -0.29
C ALA A 2 -1.70 23.73 -0.05
N HIS A 3 -2.56 23.94 -1.06
CA HIS A 3 -4.00 23.72 -0.91
C HIS A 3 -4.39 22.25 -0.72
N TYR A 4 -3.68 21.34 -1.38
CA TYR A 4 -3.95 19.91 -1.33
C TYR A 4 -3.43 19.31 -0.01
N GLU A 5 -2.24 19.72 0.43
CA GLU A 5 -1.68 19.39 1.74
C GLU A 5 -2.61 19.84 2.88
N ASN A 6 -3.12 21.08 2.81
CA ASN A 6 -4.11 21.55 3.77
C ASN A 6 -5.42 20.75 3.76
N ARG A 7 -5.79 20.14 2.62
CA ARG A 7 -6.96 19.25 2.54
C ARG A 7 -6.68 17.93 3.27
N ILE A 8 -5.53 17.30 3.03
CA ILE A 8 -5.09 16.09 3.73
C ILE A 8 -4.98 16.35 5.23
N LYS A 9 -4.37 17.47 5.63
CA LYS A 9 -4.24 17.87 7.03
C LYS A 9 -5.59 17.97 7.75
N LYS A 10 -6.65 18.39 7.05
CA LYS A 10 -8.01 18.46 7.60
C LYS A 10 -8.70 17.11 7.72
N MET A 11 -8.29 16.12 6.93
CA MET A 11 -8.79 14.74 7.02
C MET A 11 -8.23 14.04 8.27
N LEU A 12 -7.00 14.36 8.66
CA LEU A 12 -6.31 13.72 9.78
C LEU A 12 -6.93 14.10 11.14
N PRO A 13 -7.29 13.11 11.99
CA PRO A 13 -7.65 13.33 13.39
C PRO A 13 -6.56 14.07 14.17
N LYS A 14 -6.93 14.72 15.29
CA LYS A 14 -5.99 15.48 16.13
C LYS A 14 -4.91 14.62 16.80
N ALA A 15 -5.12 13.31 16.89
CA ALA A 15 -4.17 12.37 17.46
C ALA A 15 -2.91 12.19 16.58
N TYR A 16 -3.01 12.46 15.28
CA TYR A 16 -1.85 12.46 14.38
C TYR A 16 -0.97 13.70 14.56
N LEU A 17 0.31 13.55 14.22
CA LEU A 17 1.20 14.68 13.92
C LEU A 17 0.82 15.31 12.56
N ARG A 18 -0.34 15.96 12.50
CA ARG A 18 -1.04 16.31 11.25
C ARG A 18 -0.22 17.08 10.24
N GLU A 19 0.61 18.04 10.67
CA GLU A 19 1.47 18.82 9.76
C GLU A 19 2.46 17.89 9.06
N TYR A 20 3.21 17.12 9.85
CA TYR A 20 4.23 16.19 9.39
C TYR A 20 3.63 15.09 8.49
N VAL A 21 2.57 14.42 8.94
CA VAL A 21 1.92 13.35 8.18
C VAL A 21 1.35 13.87 6.86
N SER A 22 0.73 15.05 6.85
CA SER A 22 0.20 15.64 5.60
C SER A 22 1.31 15.99 4.61
N HIS A 23 2.46 16.45 5.11
CA HIS A 23 3.62 16.77 4.30
C HIS A 23 4.21 15.51 3.64
N GLU A 24 4.46 14.48 4.45
CA GLU A 24 4.97 13.17 4.02
C GLU A 24 4.07 12.53 2.95
N ILE A 25 2.76 12.54 3.18
CA ILE A 25 1.78 12.08 2.18
C ILE A 25 1.90 12.90 0.90
N CYS A 26 1.94 14.23 0.99
CA CYS A 26 2.07 15.08 -0.20
C CYS A 26 3.36 14.79 -0.98
N LEU A 27 4.49 14.59 -0.30
CA LEU A 27 5.75 14.22 -0.94
C LEU A 27 5.65 12.88 -1.67
N ALA A 28 5.09 11.85 -1.04
CA ALA A 28 4.88 10.55 -1.67
C ALA A 28 3.99 10.69 -2.92
N LEU A 29 2.90 11.46 -2.85
CA LEU A 29 1.97 11.68 -3.95
C LEU A 29 2.54 12.51 -5.10
N THR A 30 3.63 13.26 -4.90
CA THR A 30 4.34 13.90 -6.02
C THR A 30 4.99 12.88 -6.96
N HIS A 31 5.42 11.73 -6.42
CA HIS A 31 6.06 10.64 -7.14
C HIS A 31 5.05 9.57 -7.57
N PHE A 32 4.08 9.25 -6.70
CA PHE A 32 3.12 8.16 -6.88
C PHE A 32 1.70 8.69 -7.02
N LYS A 33 1.39 9.20 -8.21
CA LYS A 33 0.15 9.95 -8.49
C LYS A 33 -1.13 9.10 -8.51
N ASN A 34 -0.99 7.77 -8.57
CA ASN A 34 -2.12 6.84 -8.59
C ASN A 34 -2.49 6.35 -7.17
N LEU A 35 -1.87 6.91 -6.14
CA LEU A 35 -2.27 6.72 -4.75
C LEU A 35 -3.17 7.88 -4.32
N GLU A 36 -4.11 7.59 -3.44
CA GLU A 36 -5.01 8.58 -2.87
C GLU A 36 -5.04 8.46 -1.33
N PRO A 37 -5.04 9.59 -0.61
CA PRO A 37 -5.24 9.60 0.83
C PRO A 37 -6.71 9.37 1.16
N ILE A 38 -7.00 8.36 1.97
CA ILE A 38 -8.36 7.96 2.36
C ILE A 38 -8.42 7.74 3.88
N MET A 39 -9.39 8.38 4.54
CA MET A 39 -9.74 8.02 5.92
C MET A 39 -10.72 6.85 5.89
N ASP A 40 -10.37 5.74 6.53
CA ASP A 40 -11.18 4.53 6.54
C ASP A 40 -10.97 3.74 7.85
N THR A 41 -11.86 2.81 8.14
CA THR A 41 -11.82 2.03 9.37
C THR A 41 -10.93 0.80 9.18
N TYR A 42 -9.78 0.81 9.86
CA TYR A 42 -8.90 -0.34 9.96
C TYR A 42 -9.40 -1.32 11.02
N VAL A 43 -9.28 -2.62 10.75
CA VAL A 43 -9.64 -3.71 11.67
C VAL A 43 -8.37 -4.47 12.04
N TYR A 44 -7.98 -4.41 13.31
CA TYR A 44 -6.81 -5.13 13.81
C TYR A 44 -7.12 -6.63 13.95
N ASN A 45 -6.05 -7.42 14.06
CA ASN A 45 -6.15 -8.88 14.20
C ASN A 45 -6.89 -9.32 15.48
N ASP A 46 -6.96 -8.48 16.50
CA ASP A 46 -7.73 -8.73 17.73
C ASP A 46 -9.23 -8.36 17.60
N GLY A 47 -9.65 -7.87 16.43
CA GLY A 47 -11.01 -7.45 16.12
C GLY A 47 -11.34 -6.01 16.54
N THR A 48 -10.40 -5.30 17.17
CA THR A 48 -10.57 -3.87 17.43
C THR A 48 -10.53 -3.07 16.13
N THR A 49 -11.15 -1.90 16.14
CA THR A 49 -11.21 -1.04 14.95
C THR A 49 -10.76 0.37 15.27
N LYS A 50 -10.22 1.06 14.25
CA LYS A 50 -9.76 2.44 14.36
C LYS A 50 -9.84 3.14 13.01
N ASP A 51 -10.27 4.40 13.01
CA ASP A 51 -10.26 5.22 11.80
C ASP A 51 -8.83 5.71 11.55
N LEU A 52 -8.22 5.20 10.48
CA LEU A 52 -6.85 5.50 10.11
C LEU A 52 -6.79 6.19 8.75
N MET A 53 -5.73 6.98 8.56
CA MET A 53 -5.37 7.45 7.22
C MET A 53 -4.72 6.31 6.46
N SER A 54 -5.07 6.15 5.18
CA SER A 54 -4.42 5.22 4.27
C SER A 54 -3.99 5.92 2.99
N LEU A 55 -2.92 5.43 2.36
CA LEU A 55 -2.62 5.67 0.95
C LEU A 55 -3.00 4.44 0.15
N SER A 56 -4.08 4.54 -0.62
CA SER A 56 -4.63 3.43 -1.38
C SER A 56 -4.63 3.74 -2.86
N GLY A 57 -4.34 2.74 -3.70
CA GLY A 57 -4.28 2.91 -5.15
C GLY A 57 -3.27 1.96 -5.77
N THR A 58 -2.54 2.42 -6.78
CA THR A 58 -1.52 1.58 -7.45
C THR A 58 -0.15 2.22 -7.47
N ILE A 59 0.88 1.39 -7.45
CA ILE A 59 2.28 1.80 -7.64
C ILE A 59 2.83 1.15 -8.91
N PRO A 60 3.55 1.90 -9.76
CA PRO A 60 4.18 1.34 -10.95
C PRO A 60 5.42 0.54 -10.55
N ILE A 61 5.55 -0.66 -11.12
CA ILE A 61 6.74 -1.50 -11.01
C ILE A 61 7.26 -1.82 -12.41
N MET A 62 8.50 -2.27 -12.51
CA MET A 62 9.09 -2.84 -13.74
C MET A 62 9.37 -4.31 -13.50
N PHE A 63 8.68 -5.20 -14.21
CA PHE A 63 8.92 -6.64 -14.18
C PHE A 63 9.14 -7.13 -15.62
N ASN A 64 10.28 -7.76 -15.89
CA ASN A 64 10.66 -8.23 -17.24
C ASN A 64 10.45 -7.16 -18.34
N ASP A 65 11.04 -5.98 -18.15
CA ASP A 65 10.96 -4.83 -19.06
C ASP A 65 9.55 -4.29 -19.33
N THR A 66 8.54 -4.76 -18.59
CA THR A 66 7.14 -4.33 -18.71
C THR A 66 6.71 -3.62 -17.43
N SER A 67 6.04 -2.48 -17.59
CA SER A 67 5.48 -1.76 -16.43
C SER A 67 4.13 -2.34 -16.03
N TYR A 68 3.98 -2.65 -14.75
CA TYR A 68 2.73 -3.09 -14.14
C TYR A 68 2.32 -2.15 -13.00
N ASN A 69 1.01 -2.03 -12.78
CA ASN A 69 0.46 -1.25 -11.67
C ASN A 69 0.01 -2.19 -10.56
N ILE A 70 0.73 -2.19 -9.45
CA ILE A 70 0.45 -3.08 -8.32
C ILE A 70 -0.48 -2.35 -7.34
N PRO A 71 -1.66 -2.90 -7.04
CA PRO A 71 -2.58 -2.30 -6.10
C PRO A 71 -2.09 -2.47 -4.66
N VAL A 72 -1.94 -1.36 -3.95
CA VAL A 72 -1.43 -1.32 -2.57
C VAL A 72 -2.30 -0.43 -1.69
N CYS A 73 -2.22 -0.68 -0.38
CA CYS A 73 -2.86 0.12 0.65
C CYS A 73 -1.90 0.23 1.85
N LEU A 74 -1.46 1.44 2.16
CA LEU A 74 -0.54 1.74 3.27
C LEU A 74 -1.33 2.45 4.37
N TRP A 75 -1.60 1.79 5.48
CA TRP A 75 -2.26 2.37 6.65
C TRP A 75 -1.24 3.09 7.53
N ILE A 76 -1.53 4.34 7.85
CA ILE A 76 -0.67 5.21 8.64
C ILE A 76 -1.28 5.30 10.03
N GLU A 77 -0.55 4.80 11.03
CA GLU A 77 -0.96 4.89 12.43
C GLU A 77 -0.82 6.32 12.98
N GLU A 78 -1.56 6.62 14.05
CA GLU A 78 -1.44 7.89 14.77
C GLU A 78 -0.04 8.11 15.36
N THR A 79 0.67 7.02 15.65
CA THR A 79 2.06 6.99 16.12
C THR A 79 3.08 7.10 14.99
N TYR A 80 2.68 7.32 13.73
CA TYR A 80 3.64 7.65 12.67
C TYR A 80 4.29 9.02 12.95
N PRO A 81 5.62 9.17 12.76
CA PRO A 81 6.59 8.23 12.19
C PRO A 81 7.31 7.31 13.21
N GLN A 82 6.90 7.28 14.47
CA GLN A 82 7.49 6.38 15.47
C GLN A 82 7.26 4.90 15.12
N THR A 83 6.16 4.59 14.45
CA THR A 83 5.83 3.25 13.95
C THR A 83 5.72 3.25 12.42
N ALA A 84 6.15 2.16 11.80
CA ALA A 84 5.99 1.95 10.36
C ALA A 84 4.51 1.91 9.95
N PRO A 85 4.17 2.26 8.69
CA PRO A 85 2.85 2.00 8.14
C PRO A 85 2.56 0.49 8.01
N ILE A 86 1.30 0.10 8.18
CA ILE A 86 0.85 -1.28 7.91
C ILE A 86 0.45 -1.39 6.44
N CYS A 87 1.14 -2.23 5.67
CA CYS A 87 1.06 -2.21 4.22
C CYS A 87 0.45 -3.50 3.68
N TYR A 88 -0.44 -3.39 2.69
CA TYR A 88 -1.09 -4.53 2.03
C TYR A 88 -1.03 -4.40 0.52
N VAL A 89 -0.91 -5.54 -0.15
CA VAL A 89 -1.30 -5.69 -1.56
C VAL A 89 -2.79 -5.99 -1.62
N ARG A 90 -3.51 -5.27 -2.48
CA ARG A 90 -4.97 -5.36 -2.63
C ARG A 90 -5.31 -5.89 -4.02
N PRO A 91 -5.22 -7.21 -4.27
CA PRO A 91 -5.47 -7.78 -5.59
C PRO A 91 -6.87 -7.42 -6.09
N THR A 92 -6.99 -7.17 -7.40
CA THR A 92 -8.31 -7.08 -8.05
C THR A 92 -8.93 -8.47 -8.18
N GLN A 93 -10.19 -8.54 -8.62
CA GLN A 93 -10.88 -9.82 -8.85
C GLN A 93 -10.15 -10.73 -9.85
N GLU A 94 -9.34 -10.16 -10.75
CA GLU A 94 -8.58 -10.87 -11.77
C GLU A 94 -7.18 -11.26 -11.29
N MET A 95 -6.81 -10.95 -10.04
CA MET A 95 -5.48 -11.18 -9.50
C MET A 95 -5.50 -12.23 -8.38
N MET A 96 -4.36 -12.90 -8.17
CA MET A 96 -4.09 -13.73 -7.01
C MET A 96 -2.80 -13.28 -6.33
N LEU A 97 -2.78 -13.30 -5.00
CA LEU A 97 -1.57 -13.05 -4.23
C LEU A 97 -0.57 -14.19 -4.42
N ILE A 98 0.68 -13.82 -4.66
CA ILE A 98 1.82 -14.73 -4.60
C ILE A 98 2.40 -14.61 -3.19
N LYS A 99 2.28 -15.68 -2.41
CA LYS A 99 2.92 -15.74 -1.08
C LYS A 99 4.42 -15.89 -1.27
N GLY A 100 5.19 -15.21 -0.43
CA GLY A 100 6.65 -15.27 -0.49
C GLY A 100 7.29 -14.61 0.72
N ASN A 101 8.59 -14.35 0.62
CA ASN A 101 9.35 -13.77 1.72
C ASN A 101 8.87 -12.36 2.11
N TYR A 102 8.28 -11.62 1.17
CA TYR A 102 7.87 -10.22 1.35
C TYR A 102 6.36 -10.03 1.42
N ILE A 103 5.57 -11.08 1.22
CA ILE A 103 4.10 -11.02 1.19
C ILE A 103 3.53 -12.17 2.01
N SER A 104 2.76 -11.82 3.03
CA SER A 104 2.05 -12.76 3.90
C SER A 104 0.84 -13.37 3.19
N GLY A 105 0.24 -14.40 3.80
CA GLY A 105 -0.91 -15.10 3.23
C GLY A 105 -2.18 -14.26 3.07
N ASN A 106 -2.32 -13.14 3.78
CA ASN A 106 -3.45 -12.22 3.66
C ASN A 106 -3.13 -10.98 2.80
N GLY A 107 -1.93 -10.92 2.21
CA GLY A 107 -1.47 -9.80 1.38
C GLY A 107 -0.69 -8.72 2.14
N GLU A 108 -0.46 -8.88 3.45
CA GLU A 108 0.41 -7.98 4.21
C GLU A 108 1.84 -7.99 3.67
N ILE A 109 2.44 -6.81 3.56
CA ILE A 109 3.76 -6.58 2.99
C ILE A 109 4.78 -6.60 4.13
N LEU A 110 5.73 -7.52 4.04
CA LEU A 110 6.73 -7.86 5.07
C LEU A 110 8.13 -7.56 4.54
N LEU A 111 8.43 -6.28 4.34
CA LEU A 111 9.75 -5.86 3.84
C LEU A 111 10.72 -5.61 5.00
N PRO A 112 12.02 -5.91 4.85
CA PRO A 112 13.03 -5.55 5.86
C PRO A 112 13.00 -4.07 6.23
N TYR A 113 12.70 -3.19 5.26
CA TYR A 113 12.55 -1.76 5.49
C TYR A 113 11.41 -1.40 6.49
N LEU A 114 10.35 -2.20 6.54
CA LEU A 114 9.27 -2.04 7.53
C LEU A 114 9.68 -2.60 8.89
N GLU A 115 10.40 -3.73 8.92
CA GLU A 115 10.90 -4.37 10.14
C GLU A 115 11.96 -3.52 10.85
N GLU A 116 12.84 -2.89 10.07
CA GLU A 116 13.94 -2.03 10.54
C GLU A 116 13.57 -0.55 10.57
N TRP A 117 12.26 -0.21 10.54
CA TRP A 117 11.79 1.16 10.47
C TRP A 117 12.33 2.03 11.60
N GLN A 118 13.00 3.12 11.24
CA GLN A 118 13.57 4.09 12.18
C GLN A 118 13.03 5.49 11.93
N ASN A 119 12.43 6.07 12.97
CA ASN A 119 11.93 7.44 12.93
C ASN A 119 13.07 8.42 12.62
N GLY A 120 12.89 9.22 11.56
CA GLY A 120 13.87 10.22 11.11
C GLY A 120 14.82 9.71 10.02
N GLU A 121 14.88 8.40 9.79
CA GLU A 121 15.64 7.79 8.69
C GLU A 121 14.71 7.19 7.63
N CYS A 122 13.58 6.65 8.04
CA CYS A 122 12.57 6.07 7.16
C CYS A 122 11.41 7.04 6.89
N ASP A 123 10.98 7.09 5.63
CA ASP A 123 9.83 7.88 5.17
C ASP A 123 8.92 7.10 4.20
N LEU A 124 7.72 7.63 3.93
CA LEU A 124 6.72 7.01 3.04
C LEU A 124 7.19 6.89 1.58
N THR A 125 7.93 7.89 1.08
CA THR A 125 8.36 7.91 -0.32
C THR A 125 9.39 6.80 -0.55
N SER A 126 10.38 6.71 0.33
CA SER A 126 11.42 5.69 0.32
C SER A 126 10.82 4.29 0.51
N LEU A 127 9.85 4.11 1.42
CA LEU A 127 9.11 2.86 1.56
C LEU A 127 8.47 2.41 0.23
N ILE A 128 7.74 3.30 -0.45
CA ILE A 128 7.06 2.96 -1.71
C ILE A 128 8.08 2.66 -2.83
N GLN A 129 9.22 3.35 -2.85
CA GLN A 129 10.32 3.03 -3.78
C GLN A 129 10.89 1.64 -3.52
N VAL A 130 11.13 1.27 -2.26
CA VAL A 130 11.58 -0.08 -1.88
C VAL A 130 10.55 -1.13 -2.26
N MET A 131 9.25 -0.86 -2.05
CA MET A 131 8.17 -1.74 -2.52
C MET A 131 8.22 -1.92 -4.03
N ALA A 132 8.33 -0.84 -4.80
CA ALA A 132 8.35 -0.89 -6.26
C ALA A 132 9.55 -1.67 -6.81
N ALA A 133 10.74 -1.48 -6.22
CA ALA A 133 11.93 -2.23 -6.57
C ALA A 133 11.77 -3.72 -6.23
N THR A 134 11.35 -4.03 -5.00
CA THR A 134 11.18 -5.41 -4.54
C THR A 134 10.15 -6.16 -5.37
N PHE A 135 9.03 -5.51 -5.70
CA PHE A 135 7.98 -6.11 -6.54
C PHE A 135 8.37 -6.22 -8.01
N GLY A 136 9.34 -5.42 -8.47
CA GLY A 136 9.95 -5.56 -9.79
C GLY A 136 10.78 -6.85 -9.93
N ASP A 137 11.42 -7.29 -8.85
CA ASP A 137 12.14 -8.57 -8.81
C ASP A 137 11.25 -9.75 -8.41
N PHE A 138 10.31 -9.49 -7.49
CA PHE A 138 9.42 -10.48 -6.88
C PHE A 138 7.96 -10.00 -6.94
N PRO A 139 7.27 -10.16 -8.08
CA PRO A 139 5.89 -9.69 -8.22
C PRO A 139 4.97 -10.28 -7.16
N PRO A 140 4.15 -9.46 -6.48
CA PRO A 140 3.32 -9.91 -5.37
C PRO A 140 1.97 -10.49 -5.83
N VAL A 141 1.65 -10.36 -7.13
CA VAL A 141 0.41 -10.85 -7.73
C VAL A 141 0.67 -11.49 -9.09
N CYS A 142 -0.19 -12.43 -9.45
CA CYS A 142 -0.36 -12.91 -10.82
C CYS A 142 -1.81 -12.79 -11.27
N ILE A 143 -2.06 -12.95 -12.57
CA ILE A 143 -3.42 -12.99 -13.12
C ILE A 143 -4.04 -14.36 -12.82
N GLN A 144 -5.31 -14.36 -12.42
CA GLN A 144 -6.10 -15.56 -12.26
C GLN A 144 -6.19 -16.30 -13.60
N PRO A 145 -5.90 -17.61 -13.64
CA PRO A 145 -6.21 -18.39 -14.82
C PRO A 145 -7.73 -18.37 -15.02
N ASN A 146 -8.21 -17.79 -16.12
CA ASN A 146 -9.62 -17.88 -16.48
C ASN A 146 -9.99 -19.37 -16.56
N PRO A 147 -11.05 -19.84 -15.87
CA PRO A 147 -11.60 -21.14 -16.18
C PRO A 147 -12.09 -21.08 -17.62
N GLU A 148 -11.47 -21.84 -18.52
CA GLU A 148 -12.03 -22.07 -19.85
C GLU A 148 -13.49 -22.54 -19.69
N PRO A 149 -14.45 -22.01 -20.45
CA PRO A 149 -15.82 -22.51 -20.40
C PRO A 149 -15.78 -23.98 -20.82
N GLU A 150 -16.06 -24.86 -19.86
CA GLU A 150 -16.23 -26.29 -20.05
C GLU A 150 -17.20 -26.50 -21.22
N GLN A 151 -16.68 -26.95 -22.36
CA GLN A 151 -17.47 -27.22 -23.55
C GLN A 151 -18.55 -28.22 -23.15
N ALA A 152 -19.80 -27.76 -23.12
CA ALA A 152 -20.96 -28.61 -22.98
C ALA A 152 -20.90 -29.67 -24.09
N SER A 153 -20.49 -30.88 -23.72
CA SER A 153 -20.58 -32.06 -24.56
C SER A 153 -22.07 -32.30 -24.83
N CYS A 154 -22.55 -31.92 -26.01
CA CYS A 154 -23.85 -32.37 -26.50
C CYS A 154 -23.89 -33.89 -26.47
N LYS A 155 -24.89 -34.45 -25.77
CA LYS A 155 -25.41 -35.79 -25.97
C LYS A 155 -26.92 -35.68 -26.14
#